data_AF-A0A2T7FVB7-F1
#
_entry.id   AF-A0A2T7FVB7-F1
#
_cell.length_a   1.000
_cell.length_b   1.000
_cell.length_c   1.000
_cell.angle_alpha   90.00
_cell.angle_beta   90.00
_cell.angle_gamma   90.00
#
_symmetry.space_group_name_H-M   'P 1'
#
loop_
_entity.id
_entity.type
_entity.pdbx_description
1 polymer ?
#
loop_
_entity_poly.entity_id
_entity_poly.type
_entity_poly.pdbx_seq_one_letter_code
_entity_poly.pdbx_strand_id
1 'polypeptide(L)'
;MPQANQNESPTISPELRSKCDEAVAAIRKCQVKSLDSLIGIGTILNAFKKKLPHAYYLNWVENEISLAPRTAQRYRLLAENLAGSNATRVSHLPLRLIYKIAALETSERDEVLAMITNPEKPPRNEIEAHLDALKEAKKKAKAQERADKAEENQPTPEQLAKQEERREAERAKLQAAKRKRIKDVEECLKSLDSFAVDTLKDLLRSSGPEAFGEAFQTALGIKDDAAPDEAPDREAEELELELVVEELDLSEAAQHP
;
A
#
# COMPACT_ATOMS: atom_id res chain seq x y z
N MET A 1 -41.07 -52.16 4.35
CA MET A 1 -40.14 -52.09 3.20
C MET A 1 -38.83 -51.47 3.69
N PRO A 2 -37.81 -52.25 4.08
CA PRO A 2 -36.52 -51.71 4.49
C PRO A 2 -35.69 -51.35 3.25
N GLN A 3 -35.30 -50.09 3.11
CA GLN A 3 -34.35 -49.65 2.08
C GLN A 3 -32.94 -50.07 2.50
N ALA A 4 -32.32 -50.95 1.71
CA ALA A 4 -30.94 -51.36 1.88
C ALA A 4 -30.00 -50.18 1.59
N ASN A 5 -29.23 -49.80 2.60
CA ASN A 5 -28.25 -48.72 2.57
C ASN A 5 -27.01 -49.16 1.78
N GLN A 6 -26.97 -48.85 0.48
CA GLN A 6 -25.86 -49.14 -0.44
C GLN A 6 -24.72 -48.12 -0.30
N ASN A 7 -24.12 -48.03 0.89
CA ASN A 7 -22.90 -47.25 1.11
C ASN A 7 -21.70 -48.19 1.28
N GLU A 8 -21.54 -49.14 0.34
CA GLU A 8 -20.32 -49.91 0.21
C GLU A 8 -19.26 -49.00 -0.40
N SER A 9 -18.40 -48.44 0.45
CA SER A 9 -17.23 -47.70 -0.02
C SER A 9 -16.43 -48.59 -0.98
N PRO A 10 -16.06 -48.11 -2.18
CA PRO A 10 -15.40 -48.92 -3.18
C PRO A 10 -14.09 -49.50 -2.60
N THR A 11 -14.02 -50.83 -2.54
CA THR A 11 -12.88 -51.52 -1.97
C THR A 11 -11.71 -51.45 -2.96
N ILE A 12 -10.81 -50.51 -2.75
CA ILE A 12 -9.59 -50.35 -3.55
C ILE A 12 -8.71 -51.60 -3.39
N SER A 13 -8.39 -52.26 -4.51
CA SER A 13 -7.48 -53.41 -4.57
C SER A 13 -6.13 -53.10 -3.87
N PRO A 14 -5.54 -54.06 -3.12
CA PRO A 14 -4.24 -53.88 -2.48
C PRO A 14 -3.13 -53.41 -3.44
N GLU A 15 -3.13 -53.91 -4.68
CA GLU A 15 -2.17 -53.50 -5.71
C GLU A 15 -2.33 -52.02 -6.08
N LEU A 16 -3.59 -51.54 -6.14
CA LEU A 16 -3.87 -50.14 -6.46
C LEU A 16 -3.51 -49.23 -5.28
N ARG A 17 -3.70 -49.68 -4.03
CA ARG A 17 -3.22 -48.96 -2.83
C ARG A 17 -1.71 -48.77 -2.86
N SER A 18 -0.94 -49.83 -3.14
CA SER A 18 0.53 -49.75 -3.26
C SER A 18 0.97 -48.71 -4.30
N LYS A 19 0.34 -48.71 -5.48
CA LYS A 19 0.63 -47.73 -6.54
C LYS A 19 0.28 -46.29 -6.14
N CYS A 20 -0.84 -46.10 -5.42
CA CYS A 20 -1.21 -44.80 -4.88
C CYS A 20 -0.17 -44.30 -3.87
N ASP A 21 0.32 -45.16 -2.98
CA ASP A 21 1.33 -44.80 -1.98
C ASP A 21 2.66 -44.41 -2.64
N GLU A 22 3.09 -45.15 -3.67
CA GLU A 22 4.26 -44.79 -4.49
C GLU A 22 4.09 -43.43 -5.18
N ALA A 23 2.92 -43.18 -5.77
CA ALA A 23 2.62 -41.90 -6.44
C ALA A 23 2.63 -40.73 -5.42
N VAL A 24 2.06 -40.91 -4.24
CA VAL A 24 2.07 -39.90 -3.17
C VAL A 24 3.51 -39.60 -2.72
N ALA A 25 4.34 -40.63 -2.55
CA ALA A 25 5.74 -40.43 -2.19
C ALA A 25 6.51 -39.66 -3.28
N ALA A 26 6.28 -39.97 -4.56
CA ALA A 26 6.88 -39.26 -5.68
C ALA A 26 6.43 -37.78 -5.73
N ILE A 27 5.14 -37.51 -5.56
CA ILE A 27 4.59 -36.14 -5.53
C ILE A 27 5.22 -35.33 -4.39
N ARG A 28 5.31 -35.89 -3.18
CA ARG A 28 5.95 -35.20 -2.03
C ARG A 28 7.41 -34.87 -2.30
N LYS A 29 8.15 -35.79 -2.95
CA LYS A 29 9.53 -35.54 -3.35
C LYS A 29 9.66 -34.40 -4.36
N CYS A 30 8.73 -34.30 -5.31
CA CYS A 30 8.66 -33.18 -6.25
C CYS A 30 8.34 -31.85 -5.54
N GLN A 31 7.41 -31.86 -4.58
CA GLN A 31 7.08 -30.66 -3.79
C GLN A 31 8.29 -30.11 -3.02
N VAL A 32 9.04 -31.00 -2.34
CA VAL A 32 10.28 -30.60 -1.65
C VAL A 32 11.29 -29.99 -2.61
N LYS A 33 11.57 -30.65 -3.75
CA LYS A 33 12.51 -30.14 -4.75
C LYS A 33 12.09 -28.78 -5.33
N SER A 34 10.79 -28.58 -5.58
CA SER A 34 10.27 -27.30 -6.04
C SER A 34 10.53 -26.21 -5.01
N LEU A 35 10.26 -26.48 -3.73
CA LEU A 35 10.50 -25.52 -2.65
C LEU A 35 12.00 -25.21 -2.49
N ASP A 36 12.87 -26.23 -2.54
CA ASP A 36 14.32 -26.04 -2.49
C ASP A 36 14.83 -25.17 -3.65
N SER A 37 14.24 -25.33 -4.84
CA SER A 37 14.58 -24.50 -6.00
C SER A 37 14.20 -23.03 -5.77
N LEU A 38 13.02 -22.77 -5.19
CA LEU A 38 12.59 -21.40 -4.84
C LEU A 38 13.48 -20.77 -3.76
N ILE A 39 13.89 -21.56 -2.77
CA ILE A 39 14.85 -21.14 -1.74
C ILE A 39 16.20 -20.81 -2.39
N GLY A 40 16.69 -21.64 -3.31
CA GLY A 40 17.92 -21.39 -4.05
C GLY A 40 17.90 -20.07 -4.84
N ILE A 41 16.79 -19.79 -5.53
CA ILE A 41 16.57 -18.50 -6.20
C ILE A 41 16.62 -17.36 -5.18
N GLY A 42 15.90 -17.49 -4.05
CA GLY A 42 15.91 -16.52 -2.97
C GLY A 42 17.30 -16.23 -2.40
N THR A 43 18.14 -17.27 -2.24
CA THR A 43 19.53 -17.14 -1.76
C THR A 43 20.36 -16.28 -2.72
N ILE A 44 20.24 -16.50 -4.03
CA ILE A 44 20.93 -15.69 -5.05
C ILE A 44 20.42 -14.24 -5.00
N LEU A 45 19.10 -14.05 -4.96
CA LEU A 45 18.49 -12.72 -4.86
C LEU A 45 18.96 -11.96 -3.62
N ASN A 46 19.09 -12.62 -2.47
CA ASN A 46 19.64 -12.03 -1.25
C ASN A 46 21.11 -11.61 -1.39
N ALA A 47 21.93 -12.42 -2.08
CA ALA A 47 23.32 -12.08 -2.33
C ALA A 47 23.47 -10.83 -3.22
N PHE A 48 22.62 -10.68 -4.24
CA PHE A 48 22.63 -9.50 -5.12
C PHE A 48 22.01 -8.28 -4.46
N LYS A 49 20.95 -8.43 -3.65
CA LYS A 49 20.34 -7.29 -2.92
C LYS A 49 21.34 -6.59 -2.01
N LYS A 50 22.29 -7.33 -1.42
CA LYS A 50 23.35 -6.78 -0.57
C LYS A 50 24.40 -5.97 -1.35
N LYS A 51 24.52 -6.18 -2.65
CA LYS A 51 25.56 -5.56 -3.51
C LYS A 51 25.04 -4.40 -4.34
N LEU A 52 23.74 -4.38 -4.64
CA LEU A 52 23.11 -3.39 -5.51
C LEU A 52 22.31 -2.37 -4.70
N PRO A 53 22.35 -1.08 -5.05
CA PRO A 53 21.43 -0.08 -4.50
C PRO A 53 19.97 -0.47 -4.79
N HIS A 54 19.03 0.05 -3.98
CA HIS A 54 17.64 -0.39 -4.02
C HIS A 54 17.01 -0.29 -5.42
N ALA A 55 17.11 0.87 -6.07
CA ALA A 55 16.55 1.12 -7.41
C ALA A 55 17.16 0.20 -8.48
N TYR A 56 18.50 0.05 -8.49
CA TYR A 56 19.18 -0.84 -9.43
C TYR A 56 18.80 -2.31 -9.24
N TYR A 57 18.59 -2.77 -7.99
CA TYR A 57 18.12 -4.13 -7.73
C TYR A 57 16.73 -4.38 -8.31
N LEU A 58 15.79 -3.43 -8.16
CA LEU A 58 14.44 -3.59 -8.72
C LEU A 58 14.49 -3.69 -10.24
N ASN A 59 15.19 -2.76 -10.89
CA ASN A 59 15.36 -2.77 -12.34
C ASN A 59 16.05 -4.05 -12.83
N TRP A 60 17.05 -4.56 -12.10
CA TRP A 60 17.73 -5.81 -12.43
C TRP A 60 16.78 -7.01 -12.34
N VAL A 61 15.98 -7.09 -11.28
CA VAL A 61 14.99 -8.17 -11.09
C VAL A 61 13.95 -8.19 -12.21
N GLU A 62 13.44 -7.02 -12.59
CA GLU A 62 12.42 -6.90 -13.63
C GLU A 62 12.97 -7.15 -15.03
N ASN A 63 14.10 -6.55 -15.38
CA ASN A 63 14.61 -6.58 -16.76
C ASN A 63 15.47 -7.80 -17.06
N GLU A 64 16.31 -8.26 -16.13
CA GLU A 64 17.25 -9.37 -16.37
C GLU A 64 16.70 -10.73 -15.97
N ILE A 65 15.86 -10.79 -14.93
CA ILE A 65 15.29 -12.05 -14.43
C ILE A 65 13.82 -12.22 -14.87
N SER A 66 13.19 -11.14 -15.36
CA SER A 66 11.76 -11.14 -15.73
C SER A 66 10.85 -11.58 -14.58
N LEU A 67 11.21 -11.21 -13.34
CA LEU A 67 10.39 -11.44 -12.16
C LEU A 67 9.77 -10.13 -11.69
N ALA A 68 8.51 -10.18 -11.26
CA ALA A 68 7.93 -9.07 -10.52
C ALA A 68 8.68 -8.88 -9.19
N PRO A 69 8.93 -7.63 -8.73
CA PRO A 69 9.61 -7.36 -7.47
C PRO A 69 9.00 -8.08 -6.27
N ARG A 70 7.66 -8.16 -6.24
CA ARG A 70 6.90 -8.85 -5.20
C ARG A 70 7.20 -10.36 -5.16
N THR A 71 7.38 -11.00 -6.32
CA THR A 71 7.75 -12.41 -6.40
C THR A 71 9.19 -12.62 -5.92
N ALA A 72 10.12 -11.76 -6.33
CA ALA A 72 11.50 -11.81 -5.86
C ALA A 72 11.60 -11.63 -4.33
N GLN A 73 10.83 -10.71 -3.76
CA GLN A 73 10.73 -10.53 -2.31
C GLN A 73 10.23 -11.79 -1.61
N ARG A 74 9.18 -12.45 -2.12
CA ARG A 74 8.67 -13.71 -1.57
C ARG A 74 9.73 -14.81 -1.58
N TYR A 75 10.49 -14.96 -2.67
CA TYR A 75 11.57 -15.95 -2.75
C TYR A 75 12.70 -15.64 -1.76
N ARG A 76 13.07 -14.37 -1.63
CA ARG A 76 14.05 -13.93 -0.62
C ARG A 76 13.61 -14.27 0.80
N LEU A 77 12.35 -14.03 1.14
CA LEU A 77 11.78 -14.40 2.45
C LEU A 77 11.82 -15.90 2.69
N LEU A 78 11.50 -16.73 1.69
CA LEU A 78 11.64 -18.19 1.80
C LEU A 78 13.09 -18.58 2.15
N ALA A 79 14.06 -17.98 1.46
CA ALA A 79 15.47 -18.28 1.68
C ALA A 79 16.00 -17.80 3.03
N GLU A 80 15.52 -16.65 3.53
CA GLU A 80 15.91 -16.12 4.84
C GLU A 80 15.31 -16.96 5.97
N ASN A 81 14.06 -17.41 5.82
CA ASN A 81 13.26 -17.87 6.95
C ASN A 81 12.98 -19.38 6.97
N LEU A 82 13.08 -20.07 5.82
CA LEU A 82 12.67 -21.48 5.68
C LEU A 82 13.74 -22.40 5.07
N ALA A 83 15.00 -21.97 5.00
CA ALA A 83 16.08 -22.81 4.51
C ALA A 83 16.33 -24.06 5.36
N GLY A 84 16.90 -25.11 4.74
CA GLY A 84 17.32 -26.33 5.43
C GLY A 84 16.16 -27.22 5.88
N SER A 85 16.19 -27.68 7.14
CA SER A 85 15.20 -28.63 7.68
C SER A 85 13.78 -28.08 7.74
N ASN A 86 13.61 -26.75 7.75
CA ASN A 86 12.31 -26.10 7.75
C ASN A 86 11.59 -26.25 6.41
N ALA A 87 12.30 -26.29 5.28
CA ALA A 87 11.71 -26.50 3.96
C ALA A 87 10.97 -27.84 3.89
N THR A 88 11.61 -28.91 4.37
CA THR A 88 11.01 -30.24 4.41
C THR A 88 9.73 -30.27 5.25
N ARG A 89 9.73 -29.60 6.42
CA ARG A 89 8.58 -29.55 7.33
C ARG A 89 7.34 -28.96 6.67
N VAL A 90 7.50 -27.90 5.88
CA VAL A 90 6.38 -27.16 5.27
C VAL A 90 6.07 -27.56 3.82
N SER A 91 6.89 -28.40 3.19
CA SER A 91 6.80 -28.78 1.77
C SER A 91 5.45 -29.35 1.33
N HIS A 92 4.69 -29.94 2.25
CA HIS A 92 3.37 -30.52 1.98
C HIS A 92 2.24 -29.47 2.01
N LEU A 93 2.53 -28.25 2.46
CA LEU A 93 1.56 -27.14 2.49
C LEU A 93 1.47 -26.46 1.12
N PRO A 94 0.31 -25.85 0.80
CA PRO A 94 0.21 -24.97 -0.36
C PRO A 94 1.21 -23.82 -0.29
N LEU A 95 1.78 -23.45 -1.43
CA LEU A 95 2.81 -22.41 -1.54
C LEU A 95 2.37 -21.07 -0.95
N ARG A 96 1.07 -20.73 -1.04
CA ARG A 96 0.49 -19.53 -0.42
C ARG A 96 0.68 -19.53 1.11
N LEU A 97 0.46 -20.66 1.78
CA LEU A 97 0.66 -20.77 3.23
C LEU A 97 2.15 -20.74 3.58
N ILE A 98 3.00 -21.37 2.77
CA ILE A 98 4.45 -21.32 2.96
C ILE A 98 4.94 -19.86 2.92
N TYR A 99 4.44 -19.04 1.99
CA TYR A 99 4.75 -17.61 1.97
C TYR A 99 4.25 -16.85 3.21
N LYS A 100 3.04 -17.16 3.70
CA LYS A 100 2.52 -16.57 4.95
C LYS A 100 3.45 -16.90 6.12
N ILE A 101 3.84 -18.17 6.27
CA ILE A 101 4.75 -18.64 7.33
C ILE A 101 6.12 -17.97 7.22
N ALA A 102 6.65 -17.83 5.99
CA ALA A 102 7.93 -17.16 5.76
C ALA A 102 7.89 -15.66 6.08
N ALA A 103 6.73 -15.02 6.07
CA ALA A 103 6.56 -13.61 6.39
C ALA A 103 6.36 -13.34 7.90
N LEU A 104 6.17 -14.38 8.71
CA LEU A 104 6.03 -14.26 10.16
C LEU A 104 7.35 -13.87 10.84
N GLU A 105 7.22 -13.28 12.03
CA GLU A 105 8.34 -13.08 12.93
C GLU A 105 8.88 -14.42 13.44
N THR A 106 10.12 -14.41 13.94
CA THR A 106 10.81 -15.64 14.32
C THR A 106 10.05 -16.46 15.36
N SER A 107 9.51 -15.83 16.42
CA SER A 107 8.75 -16.52 17.46
C SER A 107 7.46 -17.16 16.92
N GLU A 108 6.63 -16.39 16.22
CA GLU A 108 5.37 -16.85 15.64
C GLU A 108 5.60 -17.97 14.61
N ARG A 109 6.65 -17.83 13.81
CA ARG A 109 7.03 -18.84 12.82
C ARG A 109 7.43 -20.14 13.49
N ASP A 110 8.23 -20.09 14.55
CA ASP A 110 8.67 -21.29 15.27
C ASP A 110 7.49 -22.00 15.95
N GLU A 111 6.51 -21.25 16.47
CA GLU A 111 5.25 -21.79 16.98
C GLU A 111 4.47 -22.55 15.89
N VAL A 112 4.30 -21.94 14.72
CA VAL A 112 3.62 -22.58 13.58
C VAL A 112 4.40 -23.80 13.09
N LEU A 113 5.74 -23.74 13.02
CA LEU A 113 6.57 -24.88 12.64
C LEU A 113 6.49 -26.03 13.65
N ALA A 114 6.40 -25.73 14.95
CA ALA A 114 6.16 -26.73 15.99
C ALA A 114 4.78 -27.38 15.84
N MET A 115 3.75 -26.58 15.55
CA MET A 115 2.40 -27.05 15.28
C MET A 115 2.36 -28.04 14.10
N ILE A 116 3.06 -27.72 13.00
CA ILE A 116 3.15 -28.57 11.80
C ILE A 116 3.91 -29.88 12.06
N THR A 117 4.89 -29.85 12.96
CA THR A 117 5.75 -31.02 13.26
C THR A 117 5.10 -31.98 14.26
N ASN A 118 4.03 -31.56 14.93
CA ASN A 118 3.28 -32.39 15.87
C ASN A 118 2.75 -33.67 15.16
N PRO A 119 2.92 -34.89 15.74
CA PRO A 119 2.44 -36.14 15.14
C PRO A 119 0.96 -36.16 14.76
N GLU A 120 0.11 -35.38 15.45
CA GLU A 120 -1.32 -35.28 15.11
C GLU A 120 -1.61 -34.42 13.86
N LYS A 121 -0.60 -33.75 13.29
CA LYS A 121 -0.62 -32.89 12.10
C LYS A 121 -1.94 -32.12 11.93
N PRO A 122 -2.04 -30.89 12.46
CA PRO A 122 -3.29 -30.14 12.39
C PRO A 122 -3.77 -30.04 10.94
N PRO A 123 -5.09 -30.17 10.69
CA PRO A 123 -5.63 -29.98 9.37
C PRO A 123 -5.27 -28.59 8.84
N ARG A 124 -5.12 -28.49 7.52
CA ARG A 124 -4.76 -27.24 6.83
C ARG A 124 -5.56 -26.02 7.31
N ASN A 125 -6.86 -26.20 7.56
CA ASN A 125 -7.76 -25.14 7.97
C ASN A 125 -7.40 -24.55 9.34
N GLU A 126 -6.86 -25.37 10.25
CA GLU A 126 -6.41 -24.89 11.57
C GLU A 126 -5.14 -24.05 11.45
N ILE A 127 -4.19 -24.45 10.60
CA ILE A 127 -2.98 -23.66 10.32
C ILE A 127 -3.38 -22.31 9.70
N GLU A 128 -4.29 -22.33 8.74
CA GLU A 128 -4.77 -21.11 8.07
C GLU A 128 -5.51 -20.19 9.05
N ALA A 129 -6.41 -20.73 9.87
CA ALA A 129 -7.11 -19.98 10.90
C ALA A 129 -6.14 -19.37 11.93
N HIS A 130 -5.10 -20.11 12.32
CA HIS A 130 -4.08 -19.59 13.23
C HIS A 130 -3.27 -18.45 12.61
N LEU A 131 -2.86 -18.58 11.35
CA LEU A 131 -2.16 -17.51 10.62
C LEU A 131 -3.02 -16.25 10.47
N ASP A 132 -4.31 -16.42 10.21
CA ASP A 132 -5.24 -15.29 10.06
C ASP A 132 -5.51 -14.63 11.43
N ALA A 133 -5.58 -15.41 12.52
CA ALA A 133 -5.67 -14.88 13.88
C ALA A 133 -4.44 -14.05 14.26
N LEU A 134 -3.23 -14.49 13.91
CA LEU A 134 -1.99 -13.72 14.10
C LEU A 134 -2.03 -12.40 13.31
N LYS A 135 -2.50 -12.44 12.05
CA LYS A 135 -2.63 -11.23 11.22
C LYS A 135 -3.60 -10.23 11.85
N GLU A 136 -4.75 -10.68 12.30
CA GLU A 136 -5.76 -9.82 12.94
C GLU A 136 -5.28 -9.27 14.29
N ALA A 137 -4.54 -10.07 15.07
CA ALA A 137 -3.92 -9.59 16.31
C ALA A 137 -2.91 -8.46 16.02
N LYS A 138 -2.04 -8.60 15.02
CA LYS A 138 -1.11 -7.53 14.61
C LYS A 138 -1.83 -6.29 14.10
N LYS A 139 -2.88 -6.46 13.28
CA LYS A 139 -3.68 -5.36 12.77
C LYS A 139 -4.32 -4.56 13.91
N LYS A 140 -4.89 -5.25 14.90
CA LYS A 140 -5.47 -4.63 16.10
C LYS A 140 -4.41 -3.93 16.95
N ALA A 141 -3.27 -4.56 17.19
CA ALA A 141 -2.17 -3.96 17.95
C ALA A 141 -1.64 -2.68 17.28
N LYS A 142 -1.43 -2.69 15.95
CA LYS A 142 -1.00 -1.51 15.20
C LYS A 142 -2.07 -0.42 15.13
N ALA A 143 -3.35 -0.80 15.06
CA ALA A 143 -4.45 0.16 15.11
C ALA A 143 -4.53 0.84 16.49
N GLN A 144 -4.34 0.07 17.57
CA GLN A 144 -4.28 0.61 18.92
C GLN A 144 -3.08 1.53 19.10
N GLU A 145 -1.88 1.12 18.69
CA GLU A 145 -0.69 1.97 18.76
C GLU A 145 -0.87 3.29 18.00
N ARG A 146 -1.56 3.26 16.84
CA ARG A 146 -1.89 4.47 16.09
C ARG A 146 -2.92 5.33 16.82
N ALA A 147 -3.92 4.72 17.47
CA ALA A 147 -4.90 5.44 18.27
C ALA A 147 -4.23 6.11 19.48
N ASP A 148 -3.38 5.38 20.20
CA ASP A 148 -2.64 5.89 21.36
C ASP A 148 -1.71 7.04 20.97
N LYS A 149 -0.97 6.90 19.86
CA LYS A 149 -0.12 7.99 19.32
C LYS A 149 -0.94 9.17 18.81
N ALA A 150 -2.12 8.94 18.24
CA ALA A 150 -3.00 10.02 17.81
C ALA A 150 -3.57 10.77 19.02
N GLU A 151 -3.86 10.06 20.11
CA GLU A 151 -4.28 10.65 21.39
C GLU A 151 -3.14 11.44 22.06
N GLU A 152 -1.93 10.89 22.10
CA GLU A 152 -0.75 11.57 22.64
C GLU A 152 -0.38 12.83 21.84
N ASN A 153 -0.56 12.80 20.51
CA ASN A 153 -0.30 13.95 19.64
C ASN A 153 -1.50 14.90 19.51
N GLN A 154 -2.56 14.75 20.31
CA GLN A 154 -3.61 15.75 20.34
C GLN A 154 -3.03 17.09 20.81
N PRO A 155 -3.26 18.18 20.07
CA PRO A 155 -2.72 19.46 20.44
C PRO A 155 -3.29 19.88 21.79
N THR A 156 -2.41 20.27 22.71
CA THR A 156 -2.85 20.77 24.02
C THR A 156 -3.69 22.04 23.85
N PRO A 157 -4.58 22.40 24.80
CA PRO A 157 -5.34 23.64 24.73
C PRO A 157 -4.47 24.89 24.51
N GLU A 158 -3.24 24.88 25.04
CA GLU A 158 -2.25 25.93 24.83
C GLU A 158 -1.71 25.96 23.38
N GLN A 159 -1.44 24.79 22.79
CA GLN A 159 -1.04 24.70 21.38
C GLN A 159 -2.16 25.13 20.45
N LEU A 160 -3.41 24.77 20.77
CA LEU A 160 -4.59 25.22 20.02
C LEU A 160 -4.74 26.74 20.09
N ALA A 161 -4.65 27.34 21.29
CA ALA A 161 -4.71 28.80 21.45
C ALA A 161 -3.59 29.51 20.66
N LYS A 162 -2.36 28.98 20.70
CA LYS A 162 -1.23 29.52 19.92
C LYS A 162 -1.42 29.38 18.41
N GLN A 163 -2.04 28.28 17.97
CA GLN A 163 -2.38 28.07 16.57
C GLN A 163 -3.47 29.05 16.11
N GLU A 164 -4.49 29.29 16.93
CA GLU A 164 -5.54 30.28 16.68
C GLU A 164 -4.96 31.70 16.61
N GLU A 165 -4.13 32.10 17.56
CA GLU A 165 -3.44 33.40 17.56
C GLU A 165 -2.62 33.58 16.27
N ARG A 166 -1.89 32.54 15.85
CA ARG A 166 -1.11 32.58 14.60
C ARG A 166 -2.03 32.75 13.38
N ARG A 167 -3.18 32.07 13.34
CA ARG A 167 -4.18 32.18 12.26
C ARG A 167 -4.84 33.56 12.24
N GLU A 168 -5.13 34.14 13.40
CA GLU A 168 -5.69 35.49 13.50
C GLU A 168 -4.68 36.55 13.07
N ALA A 169 -3.42 36.42 13.48
CA ALA A 169 -2.34 37.31 13.05
C ALA A 169 -2.13 37.25 11.53
N GLU A 170 -2.20 36.06 10.93
CA GLU A 170 -2.12 35.87 9.48
C GLU A 170 -3.31 36.51 8.74
N ARG A 171 -4.53 36.33 9.25
CA ARG A 171 -5.73 36.99 8.72
C ARG A 171 -5.63 38.51 8.80
N ALA A 172 -5.14 39.04 9.91
CA ALA A 172 -4.94 40.47 10.09
C ALA A 172 -3.91 41.04 9.09
N LYS A 173 -2.79 40.33 8.87
CA LYS A 173 -1.80 40.69 7.84
C LYS A 173 -2.41 40.70 6.44
N LEU A 174 -3.18 39.66 6.09
CA LEU A 174 -3.85 39.59 4.79
C LEU A 174 -4.86 40.74 4.60
N GLN A 175 -5.66 41.06 5.63
CA GLN A 175 -6.60 42.18 5.57
C GLN A 175 -5.89 43.54 5.45
N ALA A 176 -4.79 43.74 6.18
CA ALA A 176 -3.98 44.95 6.07
C ALA A 176 -3.39 45.11 4.66
N ALA A 177 -2.87 44.02 4.08
CA ALA A 177 -2.36 44.00 2.71
C ALA A 177 -3.47 44.32 1.68
N LYS A 178 -4.67 43.74 1.83
CA LYS A 178 -5.83 44.06 0.99
C LYS A 178 -6.25 45.53 1.11
N ARG A 179 -6.32 46.06 2.33
CA ARG A 179 -6.65 47.49 2.57
C ARG A 179 -5.62 48.43 1.95
N LYS A 180 -4.34 48.09 2.03
CA LYS A 180 -3.27 48.86 1.38
C LYS A 180 -3.46 48.87 -0.14
N ARG A 181 -3.64 47.70 -0.76
CA ARG A 181 -3.92 47.60 -2.21
C ARG A 181 -5.12 48.44 -2.65
N ILE A 182 -6.22 48.42 -1.89
CA ILE A 182 -7.41 49.25 -2.18
C ILE A 182 -7.04 50.75 -2.17
N LYS A 183 -6.30 51.21 -1.16
CA LYS A 183 -5.86 52.61 -1.09
C LYS A 183 -4.94 52.99 -2.25
N ASP A 184 -3.98 52.13 -2.60
CA ASP A 184 -3.05 52.36 -3.70
C ASP A 184 -3.82 52.49 -5.04
N VAL A 185 -4.86 51.67 -5.25
CA VAL A 185 -5.76 51.77 -6.41
C VAL A 185 -6.61 53.05 -6.38
N GLU A 186 -7.18 53.42 -5.23
CA GLU A 186 -7.94 54.67 -5.08
C GLU A 186 -7.08 55.91 -5.37
N GLU A 187 -5.81 55.91 -4.96
CA GLU A 187 -4.87 57.00 -5.22
C GLU A 187 -4.50 57.07 -6.70
N CYS A 188 -4.24 55.93 -7.35
CA CYS A 188 -4.06 55.85 -8.81
C CYS A 188 -5.28 56.42 -9.54
N LEU A 189 -6.50 56.04 -9.13
CA LEU A 189 -7.76 56.53 -9.73
C LEU A 189 -7.94 58.05 -9.58
N LYS A 190 -7.47 58.66 -8.49
CA LYS A 190 -7.53 60.13 -8.30
C LYS A 190 -6.52 60.89 -9.15
N SER A 191 -5.41 60.26 -9.51
CA SER A 191 -4.35 60.87 -10.34
C SER A 191 -4.65 60.83 -11.84
N LEU A 192 -5.59 59.99 -12.26
CA LEU A 192 -6.06 59.91 -13.63
C LEU A 192 -6.86 61.16 -13.99
N ASP A 193 -6.50 61.81 -15.09
CA ASP A 193 -7.24 62.94 -15.64
C ASP A 193 -8.56 62.47 -16.27
N SER A 194 -9.51 63.40 -16.46
CA SER A 194 -10.84 63.03 -16.99
C SER A 194 -10.75 62.37 -18.38
N PHE A 195 -9.72 62.73 -19.15
CA PHE A 195 -9.47 62.17 -20.48
C PHE A 195 -9.10 60.67 -20.41
N ALA A 196 -8.22 60.26 -19.49
CA ALA A 196 -7.89 58.85 -19.30
C ALA A 196 -9.08 58.04 -18.78
N VAL A 197 -9.92 58.64 -17.92
CA VAL A 197 -11.14 57.99 -17.41
C VAL A 197 -12.15 57.71 -18.53
N ASP A 198 -12.33 58.65 -19.46
CA ASP A 198 -13.26 58.46 -20.58
C ASP A 198 -12.72 57.44 -21.59
N THR A 199 -11.42 57.43 -21.82
CA THR A 199 -10.76 56.41 -22.66
C THR A 199 -10.93 55.00 -22.08
N LEU A 200 -10.80 54.84 -20.75
CA LEU A 200 -11.03 53.57 -20.07
C LEU A 200 -12.49 53.12 -20.15
N LYS A 201 -13.46 54.05 -20.05
CA LYS A 201 -14.89 53.73 -20.20
C LYS A 201 -15.22 53.25 -21.62
N ASP A 202 -14.63 53.87 -22.64
CA ASP A 202 -14.84 53.47 -24.03
C ASP A 202 -14.21 52.09 -24.33
N LEU A 203 -13.05 51.80 -23.74
CA LEU A 203 -12.42 50.49 -23.83
C LEU A 203 -13.27 49.39 -23.14
N LEU A 204 -13.83 49.70 -21.95
CA LEU A 204 -14.69 48.78 -21.21
C LEU A 204 -16.00 48.47 -21.96
N ARG A 205 -16.60 49.47 -22.63
CA ARG A 205 -17.80 49.28 -23.45
C ARG A 205 -17.56 48.48 -24.73
N SER A 206 -16.36 48.58 -25.31
CA SER A 206 -16.03 47.93 -26.58
C SER A 206 -15.51 46.51 -26.43
N SER A 207 -14.84 46.19 -25.32
CA SER A 207 -14.07 44.93 -25.18
C SER A 207 -14.73 43.89 -24.27
N GLY A 208 -15.69 44.29 -23.43
CA GLY A 208 -16.24 43.43 -22.37
C GLY A 208 -15.28 43.26 -21.17
N PRO A 209 -15.78 42.79 -20.01
CA PRO A 209 -15.03 42.82 -18.75
C PRO A 209 -13.81 41.89 -18.71
N GLU A 210 -13.85 40.76 -19.43
CA GLU A 210 -12.74 39.78 -19.46
C GLU A 210 -11.55 40.31 -20.27
N ALA A 211 -11.77 40.82 -21.49
CA ALA A 211 -10.70 41.37 -22.32
C ALA A 211 -10.13 42.68 -21.78
N PHE A 212 -10.94 43.46 -21.05
CA PHE A 212 -10.46 44.67 -20.37
C PHE A 212 -9.46 44.31 -19.26
N GLY A 213 -9.69 43.22 -18.51
CA GLY A 213 -8.79 42.77 -17.46
C GLY A 213 -7.37 42.51 -17.95
N GLU A 214 -7.22 41.71 -19.02
CA GLU A 214 -5.92 41.42 -19.62
C GLU A 214 -5.25 42.66 -20.22
N ALA A 215 -6.01 43.50 -20.94
CA ALA A 215 -5.47 44.70 -21.58
C ALA A 215 -4.99 45.72 -20.54
N PHE A 216 -5.74 45.87 -19.44
CA PHE A 216 -5.40 46.78 -18.34
C PHE A 216 -4.18 46.28 -17.54
N GLN A 217 -4.10 44.99 -17.23
CA GLN A 217 -2.92 44.40 -16.59
C GLN A 217 -1.66 44.56 -17.46
N THR A 218 -1.79 44.32 -18.77
CA THR A 218 -0.71 44.50 -19.74
C THR A 218 -0.25 45.96 -19.81
N ALA A 219 -1.19 46.92 -19.86
CA ALA A 219 -0.90 48.34 -19.94
C ALA A 219 -0.24 48.89 -18.67
N LEU A 220 -0.58 48.37 -17.50
CA LEU A 220 0.05 48.75 -16.22
C LEU A 220 1.36 48.03 -15.94
N GLY A 221 1.77 47.09 -16.80
CA GLY A 221 2.97 46.27 -16.57
C GLY A 221 2.88 45.38 -15.32
N ILE A 222 1.67 45.11 -14.84
CA ILE A 222 1.42 44.19 -13.71
C ILE A 222 1.48 42.78 -14.28
N LYS A 223 2.66 42.15 -14.25
CA LYS A 223 2.79 40.71 -14.50
C LYS A 223 2.17 39.97 -13.32
N ASP A 224 1.22 39.10 -13.60
CA ASP A 224 0.60 38.22 -12.61
C ASP A 224 1.63 37.14 -12.18
N ASP A 225 2.57 37.52 -11.32
CA ASP A 225 3.56 36.59 -10.75
C ASP A 225 2.96 35.73 -9.60
N ALA A 226 1.66 35.88 -9.32
CA ALA A 226 0.94 35.02 -8.40
C ALA A 226 0.44 33.78 -9.16
N ALA A 227 1.36 32.82 -9.37
CA ALA A 227 0.97 31.47 -9.73
C ALA A 227 -0.14 30.99 -8.77
N PRO A 228 -1.19 30.30 -9.25
CA PRO A 228 -2.10 29.61 -8.36
C PRO A 228 -1.26 28.66 -7.52
N ASP A 229 -1.31 28.85 -6.21
CA ASP A 229 -0.74 27.98 -5.18
C ASP A 229 -1.11 26.53 -5.55
N GLU A 230 -0.16 25.82 -6.16
CA GLU A 230 -0.31 24.42 -6.55
C GLU A 230 -0.75 23.68 -5.30
N ALA A 231 -1.99 23.18 -5.32
CA ALA A 231 -2.46 22.29 -4.28
C ALA A 231 -1.42 21.17 -4.14
N PRO A 232 -0.92 20.88 -2.93
CA PRO A 232 0.10 19.86 -2.77
C PRO A 232 -0.42 18.55 -3.36
N ASP A 233 0.37 17.98 -4.26
CA ASP A 233 0.19 16.65 -4.87
C ASP A 233 -0.26 15.63 -3.81
N ARG A 234 -1.58 15.42 -3.70
CA ARG A 234 -2.17 14.38 -2.86
C ARG A 234 -2.12 13.00 -3.52
N GLU A 235 -1.77 12.93 -4.81
CA GLU A 235 -1.69 11.68 -5.56
C GLU A 235 -0.48 10.82 -5.15
N ALA A 236 0.55 11.38 -4.49
CA ALA A 236 1.72 10.61 -4.06
C ALA A 236 1.50 9.80 -2.76
N GLU A 237 0.53 10.16 -1.91
CA GLU A 237 0.23 9.43 -0.67
C GLU A 237 -0.85 8.35 -0.85
N GLU A 238 -1.66 8.43 -1.92
CA GLU A 238 -2.73 7.44 -2.20
C GLU A 238 -2.17 6.08 -2.66
N LEU A 239 -1.00 6.07 -3.30
CA LEU A 239 -0.35 4.84 -3.79
C LEU A 239 0.25 3.95 -2.67
N GLU A 240 0.50 4.47 -1.46
CA GLU A 240 0.93 3.63 -0.33
C GLU A 240 -0.23 2.94 0.40
N LEU A 241 -1.48 3.42 0.23
CA LEU A 241 -2.67 2.86 0.89
C LEU A 241 -3.41 1.82 0.05
N GLU A 242 -3.30 1.87 -1.28
CA GLU A 242 -3.88 0.85 -2.18
C GLU A 242 -3.29 -0.56 -1.98
N LEU A 243 -2.08 -0.65 -1.42
CA LEU A 243 -1.41 -1.94 -1.13
C LEU A 243 -2.05 -2.73 0.04
N VAL A 244 -2.95 -2.10 0.82
CA VAL A 244 -3.65 -2.74 1.95
C VAL A 244 -5.10 -3.15 1.59
N VAL A 245 -5.70 -2.60 0.52
CA VAL A 245 -7.12 -2.80 0.21
C VAL A 245 -7.35 -3.91 -0.84
N GLU A 246 -6.44 -4.13 -1.79
CA GLU A 246 -6.66 -5.15 -2.85
C GLU A 246 -6.59 -6.62 -2.39
N GLU A 247 -6.32 -6.91 -1.11
CA GLU A 247 -6.53 -8.28 -0.57
C GLU A 247 -8.01 -8.60 -0.23
N LEU A 248 -8.94 -7.65 -0.37
CA LEU A 248 -10.36 -7.86 -0.03
C LEU A 248 -11.25 -8.31 -1.20
N ASP A 249 -10.86 -8.13 -2.47
CA ASP A 249 -11.81 -8.32 -3.59
C ASP A 249 -11.68 -9.67 -4.34
N LEU A 250 -10.77 -10.55 -3.92
CA LEU A 250 -10.70 -11.93 -4.44
C LEU A 250 -11.38 -12.95 -3.53
N SER A 251 -12.04 -12.49 -2.47
CA SER A 251 -12.78 -13.33 -1.50
C SER A 251 -14.27 -13.47 -1.84
N GLU A 252 -14.83 -12.64 -2.71
CA GLU A 252 -16.29 -12.57 -2.95
C GLU A 252 -16.73 -13.29 -4.25
N ALA A 253 -15.79 -13.68 -5.12
CA ALA A 253 -16.10 -14.37 -6.38
C ALA A 253 -16.29 -15.90 -6.27
N ALA A 254 -16.26 -16.48 -5.07
CA ALA A 254 -16.40 -17.93 -4.86
C ALA A 254 -17.72 -18.36 -4.19
N GLN A 255 -18.74 -17.49 -4.19
CA GLN A 255 -20.09 -17.83 -3.73
C GLN A 255 -21.14 -17.45 -4.79
N HIS A 256 -21.24 -18.26 -5.84
CA HIS A 256 -22.54 -18.54 -6.44
C HIS A 256 -22.59 -20.00 -6.90
N PRO A 257 -23.77 -20.64 -6.75
CA PRO A 257 -23.97 -22.07 -6.51
C PRO A 257 -23.69 -22.99 -7.70
#